data_AF-A0A934ZSG3-F1
#
_entry.id   AF-A0A934ZSG3-F1
#
_cell.length_a   1.000
_cell.length_b   1.000
_cell.length_c   1.000
_cell.angle_alpha   90.00
_cell.angle_beta   90.00
_cell.angle_gamma   90.00
#
_symmetry.space_group_name_H-M   'P 1'
#
loop_
_entity.id
_entity.type
_entity.pdbx_description
1 polymer ?
#
loop_
_entity_poly.entity_id
_entity_poly.type
_entity_poly.pdbx_seq_one_letter_code
_entity_poly.pdbx_strand_id
1 'polypeptide(L)'
;MTTTKRGRVLRDASVGAGLIFADGNQYPFNLEGIWKSEYAPKVNMGVDAEFDDQGNLIAVRAVGAQMIAGEQAAQVLGVAQEKARRFAAELQDKGAPIVAQYAGKIGYSTLGAFAAVVIGWFFLPVVSVNLGMLGKNSVTFYQSLKLLNASGMEGLAALSGGGSAGIYGLLCFAALLAVFLPLIWRDRRAGFGMVAPLLVMLLVAVVAYAKISGQMSATQDQAGAFDGAEYQQMARDMAERAAAEIRKAISIGLGLWLALAGSVYLSWQGWRKARSSELSSGNLAHSIVLLVALSAFVADSKAADRLPAPVAKALQEIAAVCSEVGGQPQMKNALQRADLNGDGTLDYVIDVAGVNCEGAASIYGDREKGVTVFTADANGGVTAAFDDQVYGVRLEHAKSATKLWLTVSGESCGKKAAANFASEAFCERPLAWNAQTGKLRYAPVSMVRMIE
;
A
#
# COMPACT_ATOMS: atom_id res chain seq x y z
N MET A 1 53.55 4.05 5.86
CA MET A 1 52.45 3.21 5.39
C MET A 1 51.19 4.05 5.30
N THR A 2 50.61 4.21 4.12
CA THR A 2 49.36 4.96 3.99
C THR A 2 48.18 4.08 4.42
N THR A 3 47.26 4.65 5.20
CA THR A 3 46.06 3.94 5.66
C THR A 3 44.85 4.52 4.96
N THR A 4 44.09 3.70 4.25
CA THR A 4 42.84 4.11 3.61
C THR A 4 41.67 3.86 4.55
N LYS A 5 40.87 4.88 4.81
CA LYS A 5 39.65 4.79 5.61
C LYS A 5 38.45 5.28 4.81
N ARG A 6 37.32 4.60 4.97
CA ARG A 6 36.06 4.97 4.31
C ARG A 6 35.33 6.05 5.08
N GLY A 7 34.83 7.05 4.38
CA GLY A 7 34.17 8.22 4.95
C GLY A 7 33.11 8.81 4.04
N ARG A 8 32.60 9.97 4.42
CA ARG A 8 31.60 10.73 3.64
C ARG A 8 31.90 12.23 3.64
N VAL A 9 31.59 12.90 2.55
CA VAL A 9 31.69 14.37 2.46
C VAL A 9 30.53 14.99 3.26
N LEU A 10 30.83 15.80 4.27
CA LEU A 10 29.83 16.55 5.03
C LEU A 10 29.57 17.93 4.45
N ARG A 11 30.60 18.55 3.88
CA ARG A 11 30.51 19.87 3.25
C ARG A 11 31.32 19.85 1.96
N ASP A 12 30.71 20.29 0.88
CA ASP A 12 31.42 20.47 -0.39
C ASP A 12 32.45 21.61 -0.30
N ALA A 13 33.45 21.57 -1.17
CA ALA A 13 34.51 22.58 -1.21
C ALA A 13 34.13 23.76 -2.14
N SER A 14 32.83 24.05 -2.29
CA SER A 14 32.35 25.12 -3.17
C SER A 14 32.58 26.51 -2.56
N VAL A 15 32.55 26.62 -1.23
CA VAL A 15 32.81 27.83 -0.46
C VAL A 15 33.87 27.52 0.61
N GLY A 16 35.14 27.46 0.18
CA GLY A 16 36.28 27.17 1.05
C GLY A 16 36.62 25.68 1.18
N ALA A 17 37.36 25.31 2.23
CA ALA A 17 37.79 23.93 2.44
C ALA A 17 36.59 23.00 2.69
N GLY A 18 36.54 21.89 1.95
CA GLY A 18 35.56 20.83 2.16
C GLY A 18 35.80 20.09 3.47
N LEU A 19 34.80 19.35 3.94
CA LEU A 19 34.90 18.54 5.17
C LEU A 19 34.51 17.09 4.89
N ILE A 20 35.34 16.15 5.34
CA ILE A 20 35.09 14.72 5.27
C ILE A 20 34.97 14.18 6.69
N PHE A 21 34.00 13.28 6.89
CA PHE A 21 33.87 12.50 8.12
C PHE A 21 34.36 11.08 7.86
N ALA A 22 35.41 10.68 8.56
CA ALA A 22 35.96 9.33 8.51
C ALA A 22 36.35 8.90 9.92
N ASP A 23 36.01 7.66 10.29
CA ASP A 23 36.45 7.06 11.56
C ASP A 23 36.12 7.91 12.80
N GLY A 24 34.90 8.48 12.83
CA GLY A 24 34.42 9.29 13.96
C GLY A 24 34.91 10.75 13.97
N ASN A 25 35.85 11.12 13.10
CA ASN A 25 36.48 12.45 13.10
C ASN A 25 36.22 13.22 11.80
N GLN A 26 36.30 14.56 11.87
CA GLN A 26 36.16 15.45 10.72
C GLN A 26 37.53 15.94 10.25
N TYR A 27 37.78 15.83 8.94
CA TYR A 27 39.02 16.26 8.30
C TYR A 27 38.71 17.29 7.21
N PRO A 28 39.34 18.48 7.27
CA PRO A 28 39.26 19.45 6.19
C PRO A 28 40.06 18.97 4.97
N PHE A 29 39.57 19.25 3.77
CA PHE A 29 40.28 18.95 2.53
C PHE A 29 40.12 20.08 1.51
N ASN A 30 41.16 20.27 0.69
CA ASN A 30 41.13 21.17 -0.45
C ASN A 30 40.98 20.37 -1.75
N LEU A 31 40.42 20.98 -2.78
CA LEU A 31 40.31 20.34 -4.10
C LEU A 31 41.69 20.13 -4.72
N GLU A 32 42.56 21.12 -4.58
CA GLU A 32 43.92 21.06 -5.11
C GLU A 32 44.78 20.10 -4.29
N GLY A 33 45.42 19.15 -4.97
CA GLY A 33 46.37 18.21 -4.37
C GLY A 33 45.74 17.02 -3.63
N ILE A 34 44.63 17.20 -2.91
CA ILE A 34 44.01 16.15 -2.07
C ILE A 34 42.86 15.43 -2.80
N TRP A 35 42.00 16.14 -3.54
CA TRP A 35 40.92 15.49 -4.30
C TRP A 35 41.46 14.82 -5.57
N LYS A 36 41.19 13.53 -5.75
CA LYS A 36 41.73 12.72 -6.87
C LYS A 36 40.67 12.18 -7.82
N SER A 37 39.42 12.63 -7.69
CA SER A 37 38.31 12.17 -8.53
C SER A 37 37.94 13.19 -9.61
N GLU A 38 37.52 12.69 -10.77
CA GLU A 38 37.23 13.50 -11.97
C GLU A 38 35.96 14.37 -11.85
N TYR A 39 35.14 14.13 -10.84
CA TYR A 39 33.92 14.87 -10.56
C TYR A 39 34.01 15.59 -9.22
N ALA A 40 33.33 16.73 -9.11
CA ALA A 40 33.33 17.55 -7.91
C ALA A 40 32.71 16.82 -6.71
N PRO A 41 33.25 17.02 -5.49
CA PRO A 41 32.67 16.47 -4.28
C PRO A 41 31.26 17.02 -4.05
N LYS A 42 30.31 16.16 -3.68
CA LYS A 42 28.96 16.55 -3.27
C LYS A 42 28.73 16.15 -1.83
N VAL A 43 27.88 16.89 -1.12
CA VAL A 43 27.43 16.53 0.23
C VAL A 43 26.85 15.10 0.25
N ASN A 44 27.19 14.33 1.27
CA ASN A 44 26.86 12.91 1.47
C ASN A 44 27.49 11.92 0.48
N MET A 45 28.44 12.35 -0.37
CA MET A 45 29.19 11.44 -1.23
C MET A 45 30.10 10.52 -0.40
N GLY A 46 30.05 9.22 -0.67
CA GLY A 46 30.97 8.24 -0.09
C GLY A 46 32.38 8.38 -0.70
N VAL A 47 33.40 8.39 0.16
CA VAL A 47 34.79 8.60 -0.25
C VAL A 47 35.72 7.64 0.48
N ASP A 48 36.81 7.27 -0.18
CA ASP A 48 37.97 6.63 0.44
C ASP A 48 39.04 7.71 0.66
N ALA A 49 39.37 7.92 1.93
CA ALA A 49 40.33 8.90 2.41
C ALA A 49 41.64 8.20 2.80
N GLU A 50 42.73 8.56 2.15
CA GLU A 50 44.08 8.04 2.42
C GLU A 50 44.79 8.98 3.40
N PHE A 51 45.36 8.40 4.45
CA PHE A 51 46.10 9.10 5.49
C PHE A 51 47.57 8.68 5.48
N ASP A 52 48.47 9.62 5.78
CA ASP A 52 49.88 9.33 6.03
C ASP A 52 50.12 8.73 7.43
N ASP A 53 51.37 8.39 7.74
CA ASP A 53 51.78 7.84 9.04
C ASP A 53 51.61 8.83 10.21
N GLN A 54 51.40 10.12 9.92
CA GLN A 54 51.15 11.17 10.90
C GLN A 54 49.65 11.46 11.08
N GLY A 55 48.78 10.77 10.32
CA GLY A 55 47.33 10.94 10.37
C GLY A 55 46.81 12.11 9.54
N ASN A 56 47.64 12.72 8.67
CA ASN A 56 47.20 13.78 7.77
C ASN A 56 46.53 13.20 6.53
N LEU A 57 45.47 13.87 6.07
CA LEU A 57 44.74 13.50 4.87
C LEU A 57 45.56 13.87 3.62
N ILE A 58 45.95 12.87 2.83
CA ILE A 58 46.82 13.04 1.65
C ILE A 58 46.10 12.83 0.32
N ALA A 59 45.04 12.01 0.29
CA ALA A 59 44.24 11.81 -0.91
C ALA A 59 42.80 11.44 -0.56
N VAL A 60 41.87 11.88 -1.40
CA VAL A 60 40.44 11.54 -1.32
C VAL A 60 39.96 11.11 -2.68
N ARG A 61 39.36 9.92 -2.74
CA ARG A 61 38.74 9.36 -3.95
C ARG A 61 37.27 9.10 -3.69
N ALA A 62 36.41 9.54 -4.59
CA ALA A 62 35.00 9.25 -4.54
C ALA A 62 34.72 7.78 -4.89
N VAL A 63 33.91 7.14 -4.05
CA VAL A 63 33.44 5.78 -4.26
C VAL A 63 32.13 5.87 -5.03
N GLY A 64 32.12 5.36 -6.27
CA GLY A 64 30.92 5.35 -7.10
C GLY A 64 29.78 4.60 -6.40
N ALA A 65 28.57 5.16 -6.43
CA ALA A 65 27.38 4.59 -5.79
C ALA A 65 27.11 3.13 -6.21
N GLN A 66 27.53 2.75 -7.41
CA GLN A 66 27.43 1.39 -7.96
C GLN A 66 28.36 0.38 -7.25
N MET A 67 29.55 0.78 -6.79
CA MET A 67 30.42 -0.10 -5.99
C MET A 67 29.90 -0.27 -4.56
N ILE A 68 29.37 0.79 -3.95
CA ILE A 68 28.74 0.72 -2.61
C ILE A 68 27.53 -0.22 -2.65
N ALA A 69 26.69 -0.12 -3.69
CA ALA A 69 25.54 -1.01 -3.87
C ALA A 69 25.95 -2.47 -4.14
N GLY A 70 27.03 -2.70 -4.90
CA GLY A 70 27.56 -4.04 -5.16
C GLY A 70 28.13 -4.73 -3.92
N GLU A 71 28.91 -4.00 -3.10
CA GLU A 71 29.50 -4.52 -1.86
C GLU A 71 28.45 -4.78 -0.77
N GLN A 72 27.45 -3.90 -0.62
CA GLN A 72 26.34 -4.09 0.31
C GLN A 72 25.47 -5.30 -0.10
N ALA A 73 25.22 -5.48 -1.40
CA ALA A 73 24.51 -6.66 -1.89
C ALA A 73 25.30 -7.95 -1.62
N ALA A 74 26.62 -7.95 -1.80
CA ALA A 74 27.47 -9.11 -1.53
C ALA A 74 27.51 -9.48 -0.02
N GLN A 75 27.60 -8.48 0.87
CA GLN A 75 27.56 -8.72 2.32
C GLN A 75 26.20 -9.24 2.80
N VAL A 76 25.10 -8.71 2.28
CA VAL A 76 23.75 -9.18 2.60
C VAL A 76 23.53 -10.61 2.08
N LEU A 77 24.03 -10.93 0.88
CA LEU A 77 23.96 -12.29 0.33
C LEU A 77 24.78 -13.29 1.16
N GLY A 78 25.98 -12.93 1.60
CA GLY A 78 26.82 -13.78 2.45
C GLY A 78 26.16 -14.12 3.78
N VAL A 79 25.62 -13.11 4.48
CA VAL A 79 24.91 -13.29 5.75
C VAL A 79 23.61 -14.09 5.55
N ALA A 80 22.88 -13.84 4.47
CA ALA A 80 21.67 -14.61 4.13
C ALA A 80 21.99 -16.08 3.86
N GLN A 81 23.08 -16.38 3.14
CA GLN A 81 23.51 -17.73 2.82
C GLN A 81 23.97 -18.51 4.06
N GLU A 82 24.72 -17.88 4.97
CA GLU A 82 25.09 -18.49 6.25
C GLU A 82 23.87 -18.80 7.12
N LYS A 83 22.92 -17.86 7.22
CA LYS A 83 21.67 -18.09 7.96
C LYS A 83 20.84 -19.22 7.34
N ALA A 84 20.75 -19.28 6.01
CA ALA A 84 20.06 -20.36 5.31
C ALA A 84 20.73 -21.73 5.57
N ARG A 85 22.07 -21.80 5.58
CA ARG A 85 22.79 -23.03 5.91
C ARG A 85 22.58 -23.47 7.36
N ARG A 86 22.62 -22.53 8.32
CA ARG A 86 22.35 -22.83 9.74
C ARG A 86 20.92 -23.31 9.94
N PHE A 87 19.94 -22.66 9.32
CA PHE A 87 18.55 -23.09 9.36
C PHE A 87 18.36 -24.48 8.73
N ALA A 88 19.00 -24.76 7.59
CA ALA A 88 18.95 -26.07 6.95
C ALA A 88 19.55 -27.17 7.85
N ALA A 89 20.68 -26.88 8.50
CA ALA A 89 21.31 -27.80 9.46
C ALA A 89 20.42 -28.04 10.69
N GLU A 90 19.80 -27.00 11.24
CA GLU A 90 18.88 -27.12 12.38
C GLU A 90 17.59 -27.87 12.02
N LEU A 91 17.05 -27.63 10.81
CA LEU A 91 15.91 -28.37 10.28
C LEU A 91 16.27 -29.85 10.06
N GLN A 92 17.49 -30.15 9.63
CA GLN A 92 17.96 -31.51 9.46
C GLN A 92 18.17 -32.24 10.79
N ASP A 93 18.67 -31.55 11.82
CA ASP A 93 18.96 -32.15 13.12
C ASP A 93 17.69 -32.33 13.98
N LYS A 94 16.86 -31.28 14.08
CA LYS A 94 15.65 -31.29 14.92
C LYS A 94 14.36 -31.60 14.16
N GLY A 95 14.28 -31.17 12.91
CA GLY A 95 13.06 -31.30 12.09
C GLY A 95 12.96 -32.64 11.38
N ALA A 96 14.06 -33.18 10.85
CA ALA A 96 14.06 -34.45 10.11
C ALA A 96 13.52 -35.65 10.90
N PRO A 97 13.84 -35.87 12.19
CA PRO A 97 13.28 -37.02 12.93
C PRO A 97 11.76 -36.88 13.15
N ILE A 98 11.28 -35.67 13.40
CA ILE A 98 9.84 -35.39 13.53
C ILE A 98 9.15 -35.61 12.19
N VAL A 99 9.67 -35.00 11.12
CA VAL A 99 9.13 -35.15 9.77
C VAL A 99 9.15 -36.62 9.35
N ALA A 100 10.20 -37.39 9.64
CA ALA A 100 10.25 -38.82 9.31
C ALA A 100 9.18 -39.64 10.05
N GLN A 101 8.93 -39.34 11.33
CA GLN A 101 7.91 -40.01 12.14
C GLN A 101 6.49 -39.78 11.62
N TYR A 102 6.20 -38.57 11.13
CA TYR A 102 4.89 -38.21 10.57
C TYR A 102 4.80 -38.49 9.05
N ALA A 103 5.91 -38.49 8.31
CA ALA A 103 5.95 -38.70 6.86
C ALA A 103 5.45 -40.09 6.46
N GLY A 104 5.66 -41.11 7.30
CA GLY A 104 5.09 -42.44 7.07
C GLY A 104 3.55 -42.45 7.06
N LYS A 105 2.88 -41.52 7.75
CA LYS A 105 1.42 -41.40 7.78
C LYS A 105 0.86 -40.48 6.71
N ILE A 106 1.61 -39.44 6.34
CA ILE A 106 1.18 -38.38 5.41
C ILE A 106 1.52 -38.74 3.95
N GLY A 107 2.66 -39.41 3.74
CA GLY A 107 3.23 -39.70 2.44
C GLY A 107 4.21 -38.61 1.99
N TYR A 108 5.42 -39.03 1.59
CA TYR A 108 6.49 -38.11 1.13
C TYR A 108 6.08 -37.26 -0.07
N SER A 109 5.23 -37.80 -0.95
CA SER A 109 4.69 -37.07 -2.09
C SER A 109 3.83 -35.87 -1.68
N THR A 110 3.01 -36.04 -0.63
CA THR A 110 2.09 -35.00 -0.15
C THR A 110 2.88 -33.91 0.57
N LEU A 111 3.88 -34.30 1.36
CA LEU A 111 4.80 -33.37 2.02
C LEU A 111 5.64 -32.58 1.01
N GLY A 112 6.15 -33.23 -0.04
CA GLY A 112 6.90 -32.56 -1.11
C GLY A 112 6.05 -31.52 -1.84
N ALA A 113 4.80 -31.88 -2.18
CA ALA A 113 3.88 -30.95 -2.83
C ALA A 113 3.45 -29.80 -1.91
N PHE A 114 3.21 -30.08 -0.62
CA PHE A 114 2.96 -29.04 0.39
C PHE A 114 4.14 -28.08 0.54
N ALA A 115 5.36 -28.60 0.62
CA ALA A 115 6.57 -27.79 0.69
C ALA A 115 6.73 -26.91 -0.56
N ALA A 116 6.44 -27.44 -1.75
CA ALA A 116 6.44 -26.67 -2.99
C ALA A 116 5.45 -25.50 -2.95
N VAL A 117 4.25 -25.69 -2.41
CA VAL A 117 3.26 -24.61 -2.20
C VAL A 117 3.79 -23.55 -1.22
N VAL A 118 4.30 -23.96 -0.06
CA VAL A 118 4.84 -23.03 0.95
C VAL A 118 6.02 -22.22 0.39
N ILE A 119 6.97 -22.88 -0.27
CA ILE A 119 8.11 -22.22 -0.89
C ILE A 119 7.64 -21.24 -1.97
N GLY A 120 6.72 -21.68 -2.83
CA GLY A 120 6.15 -20.85 -3.89
C GLY A 120 5.36 -19.65 -3.38
N TRP A 121 4.66 -19.78 -2.24
CA TRP A 121 3.81 -18.72 -1.71
C TRP A 121 4.57 -17.63 -0.95
N PHE A 122 5.58 -18.01 -0.16
CA PHE A 122 6.21 -17.09 0.79
C PHE A 122 7.61 -16.64 0.39
N PHE A 123 8.33 -17.43 -0.41
CA PHE A 123 9.76 -17.21 -0.62
C PHE A 123 10.11 -16.90 -2.07
N LEU A 124 9.32 -17.42 -3.02
CA LEU A 124 9.56 -17.20 -4.44
C LEU A 124 8.64 -16.12 -5.02
N PRO A 125 9.15 -15.29 -5.94
CA PRO A 125 8.34 -14.28 -6.59
C PRO A 125 7.30 -14.92 -7.51
N VAL A 126 6.09 -14.39 -7.47
CA VAL A 126 4.95 -14.76 -8.32
C VAL A 126 4.88 -13.85 -9.54
N VAL A 127 5.15 -12.56 -9.36
CA VAL A 127 5.31 -11.59 -10.44
C VAL A 127 6.59 -10.82 -10.20
N SER A 128 7.36 -10.60 -11.26
CA SER A 128 8.45 -9.63 -11.23
C SER A 128 8.24 -8.58 -12.32
N VAL A 129 8.34 -7.31 -11.91
CA VAL A 129 8.14 -6.16 -12.79
C VAL A 129 9.48 -5.44 -12.88
N ASN A 130 9.95 -5.23 -14.12
CA ASN A 130 11.13 -4.44 -14.39
C ASN A 130 10.72 -3.00 -14.73
N LEU A 131 10.89 -2.08 -13.78
CA LEU A 131 10.46 -0.68 -13.90
C LEU A 131 11.58 0.24 -14.42
N GLY A 132 12.53 -0.30 -15.19
CA GLY A 132 13.62 0.47 -15.78
C GLY A 132 14.48 1.16 -14.71
N MET A 133 14.43 2.49 -14.63
CA MET A 133 15.23 3.31 -13.69
C MET A 133 14.89 3.10 -12.21
N LEU A 134 13.74 2.49 -11.87
CA LEU A 134 13.31 2.21 -10.50
C LEU A 134 13.72 0.82 -9.99
N GLY A 135 14.41 0.02 -10.81
CA GLY A 135 14.88 -1.32 -10.44
C GLY A 135 13.85 -2.45 -10.64
N LYS A 136 14.25 -3.67 -10.27
CA LYS A 136 13.39 -4.86 -10.33
C LYS A 136 12.64 -5.03 -9.03
N ASN A 137 11.31 -4.93 -9.07
CA ASN A 137 10.45 -5.20 -7.93
C ASN A 137 9.79 -6.57 -8.13
N SER A 138 9.95 -7.45 -7.14
CA SER A 138 9.40 -8.81 -7.17
C SER A 138 8.45 -9.03 -6.02
N VAL A 139 7.27 -9.58 -6.31
CA VAL A 139 6.18 -9.76 -5.35
C VAL A 139 5.91 -11.25 -5.17
N THR A 140 5.94 -11.73 -3.93
CA THR A 140 5.55 -13.10 -3.56
C THR A 140 4.03 -13.26 -3.55
N PHE A 141 3.53 -14.51 -3.52
CA PHE A 141 2.09 -14.75 -3.41
C PHE A 141 1.51 -14.08 -2.15
N TYR A 142 2.15 -14.28 -1.00
CA TYR A 142 1.67 -13.72 0.27
C TYR A 142 1.64 -12.18 0.26
N GLN A 143 2.62 -11.53 -0.36
CA GLN A 143 2.61 -10.08 -0.55
C GLN A 143 1.48 -9.62 -1.48
N SER A 144 1.15 -10.40 -2.51
CA SER A 144 -0.03 -10.11 -3.35
C SER A 144 -1.34 -10.16 -2.56
N LEU A 145 -1.45 -11.02 -1.53
CA LEU A 145 -2.61 -11.03 -0.63
C LEU A 145 -2.72 -9.73 0.18
N LYS A 146 -1.59 -9.20 0.66
CA LYS A 146 -1.54 -7.89 1.33
C LYS A 146 -1.98 -6.77 0.38
N LEU A 147 -1.51 -6.81 -0.86
CA LEU A 147 -1.91 -5.84 -1.89
C LEU A 147 -3.40 -5.92 -2.20
N LEU A 148 -3.97 -7.13 -2.26
CA LEU A 148 -5.40 -7.33 -2.48
C LEU A 148 -6.25 -6.86 -1.30
N ASN A 149 -5.74 -7.00 -0.08
CA ASN A 149 -6.41 -6.51 1.12
C ASN A 149 -6.30 -4.98 1.27
N ALA A 150 -5.21 -4.39 0.77
CA ALA A 150 -4.99 -2.96 0.83
C ALA A 150 -5.95 -2.16 -0.09
N SER A 151 -6.31 -0.96 0.36
CA SER A 151 -7.06 0.04 -0.41
C SER A 151 -6.26 1.35 -0.47
N GLY A 152 -6.31 2.03 -1.62
CA GLY A 152 -5.58 3.30 -1.83
C GLY A 152 -4.06 3.19 -1.61
N MET A 153 -3.50 4.14 -0.84
CA MET A 153 -2.05 4.29 -0.61
C MET A 153 -1.40 3.14 0.18
N GLU A 154 -2.17 2.32 0.88
CA GLU A 154 -1.64 1.12 1.56
C GLU A 154 -1.09 0.09 0.57
N GLY A 155 -1.55 0.11 -0.69
CA GLY A 155 -1.07 -0.81 -1.73
C GLY A 155 0.42 -0.64 -2.02
N LEU A 156 0.95 0.59 -1.92
CA LEU A 156 2.37 0.85 -2.12
C LEU A 156 3.20 0.41 -0.90
N ALA A 157 2.67 0.57 0.31
CA ALA A 157 3.28 0.03 1.53
C ALA A 157 3.25 -1.51 1.58
N ALA A 158 2.25 -2.14 0.97
CA ALA A 158 2.18 -3.60 0.82
C ALA A 158 3.30 -4.16 -0.08
N LEU A 159 3.76 -3.38 -1.08
CA LEU A 159 4.87 -3.73 -1.95
C LEU A 159 6.24 -3.63 -1.24
N SER A 160 6.38 -2.76 -0.24
CA SER A 160 7.59 -2.65 0.60
C SER A 160 7.59 -3.58 1.83
N GLY A 161 6.61 -4.49 1.92
CA GLY A 161 6.51 -5.50 2.98
C GLY A 161 5.62 -5.13 4.18
N GLY A 162 5.15 -3.88 4.23
CA GLY A 162 4.14 -3.40 5.18
C GLY A 162 2.73 -3.96 4.90
N GLY A 163 1.75 -3.58 5.71
CA GLY A 163 0.34 -3.97 5.51
C GLY A 163 -0.04 -5.38 5.98
N SER A 164 -1.34 -5.55 6.25
CA SER A 164 -1.95 -6.82 6.65
C SER A 164 -2.54 -7.55 5.45
N ALA A 165 -2.40 -8.88 5.43
CA ALA A 165 -3.08 -9.73 4.44
C ALA A 165 -4.57 -9.93 4.77
N GLY A 166 -5.04 -9.46 5.93
CA GLY A 166 -6.43 -9.49 6.35
C GLY A 166 -7.07 -10.87 6.21
N ILE A 167 -8.29 -10.91 5.66
CA ILE A 167 -9.04 -12.14 5.46
C ILE A 167 -8.36 -13.09 4.45
N TYR A 168 -7.64 -12.55 3.46
CA TYR A 168 -6.89 -13.36 2.50
C TYR A 168 -5.71 -14.08 3.16
N GLY A 169 -5.06 -13.43 4.12
CA GLY A 169 -4.03 -14.05 4.96
C GLY A 169 -4.58 -15.19 5.81
N LEU A 170 -5.76 -15.00 6.43
CA LEU A 170 -6.46 -16.04 7.17
C LEU A 170 -6.78 -17.24 6.28
N LEU A 171 -7.36 -17.00 5.10
CA LEU A 171 -7.70 -18.05 4.12
C LEU A 171 -6.46 -18.80 3.62
N CYS A 172 -5.34 -18.09 3.43
CA CYS A 172 -4.07 -18.67 3.04
C CYS A 172 -3.59 -19.69 4.10
N PHE A 173 -3.52 -19.31 5.37
CA PHE A 173 -3.12 -20.24 6.43
C PHE A 173 -4.13 -21.37 6.65
N ALA A 174 -5.44 -21.08 6.58
CA ALA A 174 -6.48 -22.10 6.66
C ALA A 174 -6.36 -23.14 5.54
N ALA A 175 -6.03 -22.72 4.32
CA ALA A 175 -5.82 -23.63 3.19
C ALA A 175 -4.59 -24.53 3.37
N LEU A 176 -3.51 -24.02 3.98
CA LEU A 176 -2.34 -24.83 4.32
C LEU A 176 -2.67 -25.88 5.39
N LEU A 177 -3.42 -25.48 6.42
CA LEU A 177 -3.88 -26.41 7.46
C LEU A 177 -4.84 -27.48 6.90
N ALA A 178 -5.69 -27.10 5.95
CA ALA A 178 -6.66 -28.00 5.32
C ALA A 178 -6.01 -29.18 4.58
N VAL A 179 -4.75 -29.05 4.13
CA VAL A 179 -4.00 -30.16 3.52
C VAL A 179 -3.83 -31.33 4.50
N PHE A 180 -3.77 -31.06 5.81
CA PHE A 180 -3.59 -32.04 6.86
C PHE A 180 -4.91 -32.54 7.46
N LEU A 181 -6.05 -32.00 7.03
CA LEU A 181 -7.38 -32.42 7.49
C LEU A 181 -7.62 -33.94 7.40
N PRO A 182 -7.16 -34.66 6.35
CA PRO A 182 -7.28 -36.12 6.26
C PRO A 182 -6.56 -36.92 7.35
N LEU A 183 -5.72 -36.29 8.16
CA LEU A 183 -4.99 -36.94 9.26
C LEU A 183 -5.75 -36.88 10.57
N ILE A 184 -6.54 -35.83 10.76
CA ILE A 184 -7.28 -35.56 11.99
C ILE A 184 -8.70 -36.14 11.86
N TRP A 185 -9.31 -35.99 10.69
CA TRP A 185 -10.63 -36.54 10.40
C TRP A 185 -10.56 -37.80 9.55
N ARG A 186 -11.16 -38.87 10.09
CA ARG A 186 -11.32 -40.17 9.43
C ARG A 186 -12.37 -40.17 8.31
N ASP A 187 -13.17 -39.10 8.19
CA ASP A 187 -14.15 -38.96 7.11
C ASP A 187 -13.44 -38.85 5.75
N ARG A 188 -13.90 -39.62 4.76
CA ARG A 188 -13.38 -39.61 3.38
C ARG A 188 -13.48 -38.25 2.71
N ARG A 189 -14.41 -37.39 3.13
CA ARG A 189 -14.55 -36.01 2.64
C ARG A 189 -13.41 -35.10 3.05
N ALA A 190 -12.64 -35.46 4.09
CA ALA A 190 -11.46 -34.70 4.50
C ALA A 190 -10.42 -34.58 3.38
N GLY A 191 -10.42 -35.51 2.40
CA GLY A 191 -9.57 -35.45 1.20
C GLY A 191 -9.74 -34.18 0.36
N PHE A 192 -10.92 -33.54 0.41
CA PHE A 192 -11.15 -32.25 -0.28
C PHE A 192 -10.36 -31.09 0.33
N GLY A 193 -9.88 -31.22 1.58
CA GLY A 193 -8.99 -30.22 2.19
C GLY A 193 -7.70 -30.01 1.41
N MET A 194 -7.23 -31.03 0.67
CA MET A 194 -6.04 -30.93 -0.19
C MET A 194 -6.26 -30.07 -1.44
N VAL A 195 -7.51 -29.72 -1.78
CA VAL A 195 -7.87 -28.84 -2.91
C VAL A 195 -7.79 -27.36 -2.50
N ALA A 196 -7.80 -27.06 -1.20
CA ALA A 196 -7.88 -25.70 -0.69
C ALA A 196 -6.79 -24.74 -1.20
N PRO A 197 -5.50 -25.14 -1.32
CA PRO A 197 -4.47 -24.25 -1.86
C PRO A 197 -4.76 -23.79 -3.29
N LEU A 198 -5.26 -24.69 -4.14
CA LEU A 198 -5.62 -24.35 -5.52
C LEU A 198 -6.81 -23.38 -5.57
N LEU A 199 -7.82 -23.60 -4.72
CA LEU A 199 -8.98 -22.71 -4.62
C LEU A 199 -8.59 -21.30 -4.17
N VAL A 200 -7.69 -21.18 -3.19
CA VAL A 200 -7.18 -19.86 -2.76
C VAL A 200 -6.44 -19.17 -3.90
N MET A 201 -5.58 -19.88 -4.64
CA MET A 201 -4.90 -19.31 -5.80
C MET A 201 -5.87 -18.84 -6.89
N LEU A 202 -6.92 -19.63 -7.18
CA LEU A 202 -7.96 -19.25 -8.14
C LEU A 202 -8.78 -18.05 -7.66
N LEU A 203 -9.19 -18.04 -6.39
CA LEU A 203 -9.91 -16.92 -5.79
C LEU A 203 -9.09 -15.63 -5.88
N VAL A 204 -7.81 -15.70 -5.52
CA VAL A 204 -6.88 -14.57 -5.59
C VAL A 204 -6.72 -14.08 -7.03
N ALA A 205 -6.61 -14.97 -8.00
CA ALA A 205 -6.54 -14.62 -9.43
C ALA A 205 -7.83 -13.92 -9.91
N VAL A 206 -9.01 -14.45 -9.55
CA VAL A 206 -10.31 -13.87 -9.90
C VAL A 206 -10.51 -12.50 -9.28
N VAL A 207 -10.18 -12.35 -7.98
CA VAL A 207 -10.30 -11.06 -7.28
C VAL A 207 -9.31 -10.04 -7.84
N ALA A 208 -8.07 -10.44 -8.10
CA ALA A 208 -7.08 -9.58 -8.74
C ALA A 208 -7.54 -9.11 -10.12
N TYR A 209 -8.04 -10.03 -10.95
CA TYR A 209 -8.60 -9.71 -12.25
C TYR A 209 -9.77 -8.72 -12.15
N ALA A 210 -10.73 -8.98 -11.25
CA ALA A 210 -11.88 -8.12 -11.04
C ALA A 210 -11.50 -6.72 -10.53
N LYS A 211 -10.47 -6.60 -9.68
CA LYS A 211 -9.96 -5.30 -9.22
C LYS A 211 -9.30 -4.53 -10.37
N ILE A 212 -8.45 -5.18 -11.16
CA ILE A 212 -7.74 -4.55 -12.29
C ILE A 212 -8.73 -4.13 -13.38
N SER A 213 -9.66 -5.01 -13.77
CA SER A 213 -10.66 -4.69 -14.79
C SER A 213 -11.61 -3.59 -14.32
N GLY A 214 -12.00 -3.58 -13.05
CA GLY A 214 -12.83 -2.53 -12.45
C GLY A 214 -12.13 -1.17 -12.36
N GLN A 215 -10.81 -1.15 -12.11
CA GLN A 215 -10.03 0.09 -12.17
C GLN A 215 -9.90 0.59 -13.61
N MET A 216 -9.65 -0.30 -14.57
CA MET A 216 -9.51 0.07 -15.99
C MET A 216 -10.81 0.61 -16.58
N SER A 217 -11.97 0.03 -16.21
CA SER A 217 -13.27 0.56 -16.60
C SER A 217 -13.57 1.90 -15.95
N ALA A 218 -13.22 2.08 -14.66
CA ALA A 218 -13.37 3.37 -13.98
C ALA A 218 -12.53 4.47 -14.63
N THR A 219 -11.29 4.17 -15.04
CA THR A 219 -10.44 5.09 -15.80
C THR A 219 -11.01 5.40 -17.18
N GLN A 220 -11.63 4.42 -17.84
CA GLN A 220 -12.26 4.60 -19.16
C GLN A 220 -13.54 5.45 -19.08
N ASP A 221 -14.37 5.27 -18.05
CA ASP A 221 -15.54 6.09 -17.78
C ASP A 221 -15.15 7.54 -17.41
N GLN A 222 -14.02 7.71 -16.71
CA GLN A 222 -13.46 9.00 -16.35
C GLN A 222 -12.82 9.73 -17.55
N ALA A 223 -12.22 8.99 -18.50
CA ALA A 223 -11.81 9.53 -19.80
C ALA A 223 -13.01 9.89 -20.70
N GLY A 224 -14.16 9.22 -20.50
CA GLY A 224 -15.43 9.52 -21.15
C GLY A 224 -16.09 10.83 -20.73
N ALA A 225 -15.68 11.39 -19.58
CA ALA A 225 -16.21 12.65 -19.03
C ALA A 225 -15.54 13.91 -19.60
N PHE A 226 -14.44 13.76 -20.35
CA PHE A 226 -13.85 14.84 -21.15
C PHE A 226 -14.53 14.90 -22.52
N ASP A 227 -15.12 16.06 -22.85
CA ASP A 227 -15.81 16.31 -24.11
C ASP A 227 -14.78 16.36 -25.27
N GLY A 228 -14.74 15.30 -26.07
CA GLY A 228 -13.82 15.17 -27.20
C GLY A 228 -13.60 13.72 -27.63
N ALA A 229 -14.28 13.30 -28.70
CA ALA A 229 -14.16 11.94 -29.24
C ALA A 229 -12.71 11.57 -29.64
N GLU A 230 -11.90 12.54 -30.09
CA GLU A 230 -10.48 12.35 -30.40
C GLU A 230 -9.62 12.15 -29.14
N TYR A 231 -9.90 12.87 -28.05
CA TYR A 231 -9.18 12.71 -26.79
C TYR A 231 -9.49 11.35 -26.14
N GLN A 232 -10.74 10.89 -26.23
CA GLN A 232 -11.13 9.56 -25.78
C GLN A 232 -10.45 8.43 -26.57
N GLN A 233 -10.20 8.63 -27.87
CA GLN A 233 -9.46 7.68 -28.70
C GLN A 233 -7.97 7.72 -28.36
N MET A 234 -7.38 8.90 -28.23
CA MET A 234 -5.98 9.06 -27.84
C MET A 234 -5.68 8.50 -26.44
N ALA A 235 -6.57 8.69 -25.47
CA ALA A 235 -6.44 8.15 -24.12
C ALA A 235 -6.57 6.62 -24.10
N ARG A 236 -7.48 6.04 -24.90
CA ARG A 236 -7.58 4.58 -25.08
C ARG A 236 -6.33 4.01 -25.74
N ASP A 237 -5.86 4.62 -26.83
CA ASP A 237 -4.62 4.23 -27.50
C ASP A 237 -3.41 4.33 -26.58
N MET A 238 -3.31 5.40 -25.78
CA MET A 238 -2.23 5.58 -24.82
C MET A 238 -2.31 4.55 -23.68
N ALA A 239 -3.51 4.28 -23.15
CA ALA A 239 -3.73 3.26 -22.12
C ALA A 239 -3.45 1.85 -22.64
N GLU A 240 -3.83 1.53 -23.88
CA GLU A 240 -3.53 0.24 -24.51
C GLU A 240 -2.04 0.06 -24.75
N ARG A 241 -1.34 1.11 -25.23
CA ARG A 241 0.12 1.09 -25.40
C ARG A 241 0.84 0.97 -24.07
N ALA A 242 0.42 1.71 -23.05
CA ALA A 242 0.97 1.61 -21.70
C ALA A 242 0.71 0.22 -21.09
N ALA A 243 -0.51 -0.32 -21.23
CA ALA A 243 -0.85 -1.66 -20.77
C ALA A 243 -0.11 -2.76 -21.55
N ALA A 244 0.18 -2.55 -22.83
CA ALA A 244 0.98 -3.47 -23.64
C ALA A 244 2.45 -3.45 -23.19
N GLU A 245 3.03 -2.29 -22.91
CA GLU A 245 4.40 -2.19 -22.39
C GLU A 245 4.53 -2.73 -20.96
N ILE A 246 3.56 -2.46 -20.09
CA ILE A 246 3.51 -3.06 -18.75
C ILE A 246 3.39 -4.58 -18.86
N ARG A 247 2.54 -5.11 -19.74
CA ARG A 247 2.42 -6.57 -19.97
C ARG A 247 3.71 -7.20 -20.45
N LYS A 248 4.49 -6.52 -21.29
CA LYS A 248 5.82 -7.00 -21.74
C LYS A 248 6.85 -6.99 -20.61
N ALA A 249 6.73 -6.08 -19.64
CA ALA A 249 7.63 -5.95 -18.49
C ALA A 249 7.29 -6.89 -17.31
N ILE A 250 6.10 -7.49 -17.31
CA ILE A 250 5.65 -8.48 -16.31
C ILE A 250 6.14 -9.87 -16.74
N SER A 251 7.03 -10.45 -15.93
CA SER A 251 7.34 -11.87 -16.04
C SER A 251 6.69 -12.65 -14.91
N ILE A 252 6.11 -13.80 -15.27
CA ILE A 252 5.57 -14.76 -14.31
C ILE A 252 6.76 -15.38 -13.58
N GLY A 253 6.81 -15.18 -12.27
CA GLY A 253 7.88 -15.68 -11.42
C GLY A 253 7.78 -17.18 -11.17
N LEU A 254 8.92 -17.78 -10.85
CA LEU A 254 9.05 -19.22 -10.58
C LEU A 254 8.17 -19.69 -9.42
N GLY A 255 7.83 -18.78 -8.49
CA GLY A 255 6.96 -19.07 -7.35
C GLY A 255 5.54 -19.44 -7.76
N LEU A 256 5.00 -18.82 -8.81
CA LEU A 256 3.66 -19.16 -9.30
C LEU A 256 3.63 -20.60 -9.85
N TRP A 257 4.60 -20.95 -10.68
CA TRP A 257 4.69 -22.27 -11.31
C TRP A 257 4.89 -23.37 -10.27
N LEU A 258 5.78 -23.15 -9.29
CA LEU A 258 6.04 -24.11 -8.23
C LEU A 258 4.80 -24.31 -7.34
N ALA A 259 4.14 -23.23 -6.94
CA ALA A 259 2.93 -23.30 -6.12
C ALA A 259 1.76 -23.94 -6.88
N LEU A 260 1.62 -23.63 -8.18
CA LEU A 260 0.57 -24.21 -9.02
C LEU A 260 0.78 -25.71 -9.20
N ALA A 261 2.01 -26.15 -9.50
CA ALA A 261 2.35 -27.57 -9.63
C ALA A 261 2.06 -28.34 -8.33
N GLY A 262 2.49 -27.80 -7.17
CA GLY A 262 2.20 -28.38 -5.87
C GLY A 262 0.70 -28.45 -5.57
N SER A 263 -0.04 -27.37 -5.84
CA SER A 263 -1.49 -27.28 -5.58
C SER A 263 -2.31 -28.21 -6.49
N VAL A 264 -1.95 -28.31 -7.77
CA VAL A 264 -2.58 -29.27 -8.71
C VAL A 264 -2.31 -30.71 -8.28
N TYR A 265 -1.08 -31.02 -7.87
CA TYR A 265 -0.73 -32.36 -7.40
C TYR A 265 -1.51 -32.75 -6.13
N LEU A 266 -1.58 -31.84 -5.14
CA LEU A 266 -2.38 -32.04 -3.93
C LEU A 266 -3.87 -32.21 -4.25
N SER A 267 -4.40 -31.40 -5.17
CA SER A 267 -5.79 -31.49 -5.61
C SER A 267 -6.09 -32.84 -6.28
N TRP A 268 -5.19 -33.31 -7.15
CA TRP A 268 -5.28 -34.61 -7.79
C TRP A 268 -5.21 -35.76 -6.77
N GLN A 269 -4.31 -35.70 -5.79
CA GLN A 269 -4.24 -36.70 -4.71
C GLN A 269 -5.50 -36.70 -3.85
N GLY A 270 -5.99 -35.53 -3.44
CA GLY A 270 -7.23 -35.39 -2.67
C GLY A 270 -8.42 -35.99 -3.41
N TRP A 271 -8.55 -35.70 -4.71
CA TRP A 271 -9.58 -36.25 -5.56
C TRP A 271 -9.46 -37.77 -5.74
N ARG A 272 -8.25 -38.32 -5.96
CA ARG A 272 -8.03 -39.76 -6.02
C ARG A 272 -8.44 -40.47 -4.73
N LYS A 273 -8.12 -39.90 -3.58
CA LYS A 273 -8.45 -40.44 -2.25
C LYS A 273 -9.96 -40.41 -1.97
N ALA A 274 -10.66 -39.42 -2.52
CA ALA A 274 -12.12 -39.35 -2.46
C ALA A 274 -12.81 -40.32 -3.45
N ARG A 275 -12.25 -40.52 -4.65
CA ARG A 275 -12.86 -41.28 -5.75
C ARG A 275 -12.66 -42.80 -5.67
N SER A 276 -11.60 -43.29 -5.00
CA SER A 276 -11.34 -44.73 -4.84
C SER A 276 -12.41 -45.50 -4.04
N SER A 277 -13.52 -44.85 -3.67
CA SER A 277 -14.69 -45.49 -3.03
C SER A 277 -16.02 -45.32 -3.78
N GLU A 278 -16.07 -44.59 -4.91
CA GLU A 278 -17.32 -44.35 -5.66
C GLU A 278 -17.80 -45.53 -6.52
N LEU A 279 -17.01 -46.60 -6.67
CA LEU A 279 -17.46 -47.83 -7.32
C LEU A 279 -18.46 -48.66 -6.49
N SER A 280 -18.88 -48.18 -5.31
CA SER A 280 -19.79 -48.93 -4.41
C SER A 280 -21.02 -48.17 -3.91
N SER A 281 -21.23 -46.88 -4.21
CA SER A 281 -22.41 -46.18 -3.69
C SER A 281 -22.80 -45.00 -4.57
N GLY A 282 -23.79 -45.21 -5.44
CA GLY A 282 -24.42 -44.15 -6.20
C GLY A 282 -25.14 -43.18 -5.26
N ASN A 283 -24.65 -41.94 -5.17
CA ASN A 283 -25.45 -40.78 -4.78
C ASN A 283 -24.67 -39.50 -5.13
N LEU A 284 -24.81 -39.09 -6.40
CA LEU A 284 -24.20 -37.92 -7.04
C LEU A 284 -24.73 -36.56 -6.54
N ALA A 285 -25.67 -36.52 -5.59
CA ALA A 285 -26.40 -35.31 -5.25
C ALA A 285 -25.73 -34.38 -4.21
N HIS A 286 -24.70 -34.84 -3.49
CA HIS A 286 -24.12 -34.05 -2.38
C HIS A 286 -22.86 -33.24 -2.73
N SER A 287 -22.30 -33.43 -3.93
CA SER A 287 -21.07 -32.76 -4.36
C SER A 287 -21.27 -31.29 -4.81
N ILE A 288 -22.51 -30.86 -5.03
CA ILE A 288 -22.84 -29.49 -5.44
C ILE A 288 -23.01 -28.55 -4.23
N VAL A 289 -23.37 -29.08 -3.05
CA VAL A 289 -23.71 -28.26 -1.87
C VAL A 289 -22.47 -27.60 -1.22
N LEU A 290 -21.28 -28.22 -1.31
CA LEU A 290 -20.07 -27.64 -0.70
C LEU A 290 -19.41 -26.55 -1.58
N LEU A 291 -19.60 -26.60 -2.89
CA LEU A 291 -19.20 -25.53 -3.81
C LEU A 291 -20.11 -24.30 -3.68
N VAL A 292 -21.39 -24.50 -3.37
CA VAL A 292 -22.36 -23.42 -3.13
C VAL A 292 -22.19 -22.79 -1.73
N ALA A 293 -21.79 -23.56 -0.72
CA ALA A 293 -21.55 -23.05 0.63
C ALA A 293 -20.30 -22.15 0.74
N LEU A 294 -19.28 -22.35 -0.11
CA LEU A 294 -18.13 -21.42 -0.19
C LEU A 294 -18.44 -20.14 -0.98
N SER A 295 -19.38 -20.19 -1.94
CA SER A 295 -19.85 -18.98 -2.64
C SER A 295 -20.80 -18.12 -1.79
N ALA A 296 -21.48 -18.70 -0.78
CA ALA A 296 -22.38 -17.96 0.10
C ALA A 296 -21.65 -17.10 1.15
N PHE A 297 -20.37 -17.35 1.43
CA PHE A 297 -19.56 -16.53 2.36
C PHE A 297 -18.78 -15.39 1.69
N VAL A 298 -18.82 -15.26 0.36
CA VAL A 298 -18.14 -14.19 -0.39
C VAL A 298 -19.12 -13.09 -0.84
N ALA A 299 -20.43 -13.31 -0.65
CA ALA A 299 -21.47 -12.39 -1.08
C ALA A 299 -22.06 -11.56 0.07
N ASP A 300 -21.24 -10.99 0.95
CA ASP A 300 -21.66 -9.77 1.69
C ASP A 300 -20.49 -9.02 2.34
N SER A 301 -19.56 -8.52 1.53
CA SER A 301 -18.58 -7.52 2.00
C SER A 301 -18.32 -6.43 0.95
N LYS A 302 -19.21 -6.27 -0.02
CA LYS A 302 -19.04 -5.32 -1.14
C LYS A 302 -19.44 -3.87 -0.82
N ALA A 303 -20.00 -3.59 0.36
CA ALA A 303 -20.54 -2.27 0.67
C ALA A 303 -19.61 -1.36 1.49
N ALA A 304 -18.59 -1.89 2.18
CA ALA A 304 -17.89 -1.10 3.22
C ALA A 304 -16.79 -0.14 2.73
N ASP A 305 -16.28 -0.29 1.50
CA ASP A 305 -15.07 0.43 1.06
C ASP A 305 -15.21 1.28 -0.21
N ARG A 306 -16.40 1.34 -0.82
CA ARG A 306 -16.65 2.32 -1.90
C ARG A 306 -17.19 3.59 -1.26
N LEU A 307 -16.46 4.69 -1.43
CA LEU A 307 -17.00 6.00 -1.08
C LEU A 307 -18.35 6.18 -1.80
N PRO A 308 -19.37 6.70 -1.11
CA PRO A 308 -20.65 7.03 -1.72
C PRO A 308 -20.44 7.93 -2.94
N ALA A 309 -21.19 7.68 -4.02
CA ALA A 309 -21.00 8.36 -5.29
C ALA A 309 -20.92 9.91 -5.19
N PRO A 310 -21.74 10.60 -4.36
CA PRO A 310 -21.63 12.05 -4.19
C PRO A 310 -20.28 12.50 -3.61
N VAL A 311 -19.75 11.75 -2.63
CA VAL A 311 -18.47 12.05 -1.97
C VAL A 311 -17.30 11.75 -2.90
N ALA A 312 -17.36 10.63 -3.62
CA ALA A 312 -16.35 10.25 -4.61
C ALA A 312 -16.27 11.29 -5.74
N LYS A 313 -17.42 11.77 -6.23
CA LYS A 313 -17.50 12.81 -7.26
C LYS A 313 -16.87 14.12 -6.80
N ALA A 314 -17.19 14.58 -5.59
CA ALA A 314 -16.62 15.82 -5.04
C ALA A 314 -15.09 15.74 -4.90
N LEU A 315 -14.54 14.61 -4.43
CA LEU A 315 -13.09 14.41 -4.36
C LEU A 315 -12.43 14.36 -5.75
N GLN A 316 -13.11 13.80 -6.75
CA GLN A 316 -12.63 13.77 -8.13
C GLN A 316 -12.58 15.16 -8.74
N GLU A 317 -13.62 15.98 -8.53
CA GLU A 317 -13.67 17.37 -8.99
C GLU A 317 -12.52 18.19 -8.38
N ILE A 318 -12.26 18.02 -7.07
CA ILE A 318 -11.13 18.68 -6.41
C ILE A 318 -9.80 18.21 -7.02
N ALA A 319 -9.60 16.90 -7.20
CA ALA A 319 -8.38 16.34 -7.79
C ALA A 319 -8.15 16.76 -9.26
N ALA A 320 -9.24 16.99 -10.01
CA ALA A 320 -9.18 17.45 -11.40
C ALA A 320 -8.55 18.83 -11.50
N VAL A 321 -8.90 19.77 -10.61
CA VAL A 321 -8.31 21.12 -10.58
C VAL A 321 -6.78 21.09 -10.49
N CYS A 322 -6.22 20.17 -9.70
CA CYS A 322 -4.77 19.98 -9.60
C CYS A 322 -4.17 19.34 -10.87
N SER A 323 -4.85 18.34 -11.43
CA SER A 323 -4.38 17.64 -12.62
C SER A 323 -4.40 18.52 -13.88
N GLU A 324 -5.39 19.41 -14.01
CA GLU A 324 -5.56 20.32 -15.15
C GLU A 324 -4.37 21.28 -15.33
N VAL A 325 -3.71 21.64 -14.23
CA VAL A 325 -2.49 22.49 -14.25
C VAL A 325 -1.19 21.67 -14.30
N GLY A 326 -1.29 20.35 -14.57
CA GLY A 326 -0.15 19.45 -14.65
C GLY A 326 0.40 18.99 -13.30
N GLY A 327 -0.33 19.22 -12.21
CA GLY A 327 0.03 18.77 -10.87
C GLY A 327 -0.42 17.35 -10.55
N GLN A 328 0.08 16.79 -9.45
CA GLN A 328 -0.31 15.49 -8.91
C GLN A 328 -1.07 15.65 -7.58
N PRO A 329 -2.38 15.32 -7.53
CA PRO A 329 -3.19 15.51 -6.34
C PRO A 329 -2.91 14.45 -5.27
N GLN A 330 -2.69 14.90 -4.04
CA GLN A 330 -2.51 14.09 -2.84
C GLN A 330 -3.67 14.36 -1.87
N MET A 331 -4.63 13.43 -1.81
CA MET A 331 -5.92 13.63 -1.12
C MET A 331 -5.95 13.08 0.32
N LYS A 332 -4.81 12.67 0.88
CA LYS A 332 -4.74 11.89 2.13
C LYS A 332 -5.46 12.55 3.31
N ASN A 333 -5.36 13.87 3.43
CA ASN A 333 -5.94 14.63 4.55
C ASN A 333 -7.23 15.37 4.15
N ALA A 334 -7.70 15.18 2.91
CA ALA A 334 -8.83 15.92 2.37
C ALA A 334 -10.18 15.32 2.79
N LEU A 335 -10.23 14.08 3.29
CA LEU A 335 -11.45 13.43 3.73
C LEU A 335 -11.36 12.99 5.19
N GLN A 336 -12.31 13.44 6.00
CA GLN A 336 -12.49 13.03 7.39
C GLN A 336 -13.89 12.40 7.55
N ARG A 337 -14.04 11.50 8.53
CA ARG A 337 -15.31 10.83 8.83
C ARG A 337 -15.67 10.98 10.29
N ALA A 338 -16.90 11.37 10.58
CA ALA A 338 -17.41 11.56 11.94
C ALA A 338 -18.93 11.52 11.94
N ASP A 339 -19.54 11.06 13.03
CA ASP A 339 -20.98 11.22 13.26
C ASP A 339 -21.27 12.66 13.73
N LEU A 340 -21.85 13.49 12.85
CA LEU A 340 -22.11 14.91 13.08
C LEU A 340 -23.58 15.22 13.39
N ASN A 341 -24.48 14.30 13.07
CA ASN A 341 -25.92 14.44 13.30
C ASN A 341 -26.42 13.60 14.51
N GLY A 342 -25.58 12.73 15.06
CA GLY A 342 -25.85 11.88 16.23
C GLY A 342 -26.67 10.63 15.91
N ASP A 343 -26.75 10.21 14.66
CA ASP A 343 -27.55 9.05 14.23
C ASP A 343 -26.78 7.71 14.24
N GLY A 344 -25.49 7.74 14.60
CA GLY A 344 -24.62 6.57 14.64
C GLY A 344 -24.02 6.17 13.28
N THR A 345 -24.35 6.89 12.20
CA THR A 345 -23.75 6.74 10.87
C THR A 345 -22.61 7.73 10.71
N LEU A 346 -21.54 7.33 10.02
CA LEU A 346 -20.42 8.23 9.76
C LEU A 346 -20.73 9.17 8.60
N ASP A 347 -20.74 10.46 8.88
CA ASP A 347 -20.78 11.54 7.91
C ASP A 347 -19.39 11.81 7.32
N TYR A 348 -19.35 12.49 6.17
CA TYR A 348 -18.12 12.74 5.41
C TYR A 348 -17.83 14.23 5.37
N VAL A 349 -16.63 14.63 5.77
CA VAL A 349 -16.16 16.02 5.70
C VAL A 349 -15.03 16.08 4.68
N ILE A 350 -15.24 16.83 3.60
CA ILE A 350 -14.22 17.12 2.60
C ILE A 350 -13.63 18.49 2.92
N ASP A 351 -12.33 18.53 3.20
CA ASP A 351 -11.56 19.75 3.47
C ASP A 351 -10.50 19.93 2.38
N VAL A 352 -10.69 20.93 1.51
CA VAL A 352 -9.76 21.24 0.43
C VAL A 352 -8.40 21.71 0.98
N ALA A 353 -8.33 22.23 2.20
CA ALA A 353 -7.05 22.58 2.84
C ALA A 353 -6.14 21.38 3.08
N GLY A 354 -6.72 20.18 3.21
CA GLY A 354 -6.00 18.92 3.35
C GLY A 354 -5.42 18.37 2.04
N VAL A 355 -5.68 19.02 0.90
CA VAL A 355 -5.18 18.59 -0.42
C VAL A 355 -3.80 19.18 -0.68
N ASN A 356 -2.83 18.33 -1.02
CA ASN A 356 -1.54 18.78 -1.52
C ASN A 356 -1.46 18.51 -3.03
N CYS A 357 -1.10 19.51 -3.83
CA CYS A 357 -0.94 19.38 -5.27
C CYS A 357 0.54 19.51 -5.64
N GLU A 358 1.20 18.36 -5.85
CA GLU A 358 2.63 18.35 -6.20
C GLU A 358 2.82 18.86 -7.63
N GLY A 359 3.76 19.79 -7.85
CA GLY A 359 3.97 20.41 -9.15
C GLY A 359 3.08 21.63 -9.43
N ALA A 360 2.07 21.92 -8.60
CA ALA A 360 1.26 23.14 -8.66
C ALA A 360 0.83 23.61 -7.27
N ALA A 361 1.82 24.09 -6.49
CA ALA A 361 1.58 24.66 -5.18
C ALA A 361 0.63 25.88 -5.27
N SER A 362 -0.22 26.04 -4.24
CA SER A 362 -1.18 27.15 -4.12
C SER A 362 -2.32 27.18 -5.15
N ILE A 363 -2.55 26.13 -5.94
CA ILE A 363 -3.68 26.07 -6.89
C ILE A 363 -5.06 26.23 -6.21
N TYR A 364 -5.16 25.80 -4.94
CA TYR A 364 -6.37 25.93 -4.12
C TYR A 364 -6.38 27.21 -3.27
N GLY A 365 -5.47 28.15 -3.53
CA GLY A 365 -5.30 29.37 -2.75
C GLY A 365 -4.63 29.17 -1.38
N ASP A 366 -4.27 30.29 -0.75
CA ASP A 366 -3.60 30.33 0.56
C ASP A 366 -4.50 30.90 1.67
N ARG A 367 -5.78 31.16 1.37
CA ARG A 367 -6.77 31.74 2.29
C ARG A 367 -7.88 30.73 2.59
N GLU A 368 -9.13 31.16 2.50
CA GLU A 368 -10.30 30.32 2.67
C GLU A 368 -10.31 29.22 1.60
N LYS A 369 -10.59 28.00 2.03
CA LYS A 369 -10.66 26.82 1.19
C LYS A 369 -12.01 26.15 1.37
N GLY A 370 -12.47 25.51 0.30
CA GLY A 370 -13.76 24.82 0.30
C GLY A 370 -13.84 23.73 1.36
N VAL A 371 -14.93 23.71 2.09
CA VAL A 371 -15.33 22.60 2.96
C VAL A 371 -16.74 22.17 2.58
N THR A 372 -16.91 20.86 2.32
CA THR A 372 -18.22 20.28 2.02
C THR A 372 -18.46 19.14 2.99
N VAL A 373 -19.62 19.15 3.66
CA VAL A 373 -20.03 18.09 4.57
C VAL A 373 -21.21 17.34 3.97
N PHE A 374 -21.09 16.02 3.91
CA PHE A 374 -22.15 15.13 3.49
C PHE A 374 -22.64 14.31 4.67
N THR A 375 -23.95 14.31 4.89
CA THR A 375 -24.57 13.44 5.89
C THR A 375 -25.03 12.14 5.25
N ALA A 376 -24.74 11.03 5.93
CA ALA A 376 -25.18 9.71 5.53
C ALA A 376 -26.47 9.32 6.27
N ASP A 377 -27.31 8.51 5.63
CA ASP A 377 -28.47 7.89 6.27
C ASP A 377 -28.21 6.38 6.49
N ALA A 378 -29.04 5.77 7.35
CA ALA A 378 -28.96 4.34 7.67
C ALA A 378 -29.19 3.41 6.46
N ASN A 379 -29.75 3.92 5.35
CA ASN A 379 -29.96 3.18 4.11
C ASN A 379 -28.79 3.34 3.12
N GLY A 380 -27.72 4.04 3.51
CA GLY A 380 -26.55 4.31 2.66
C GLY A 380 -26.74 5.48 1.69
N GLY A 381 -27.84 6.23 1.78
CA GLY A 381 -28.03 7.48 1.07
C GLY A 381 -27.11 8.56 1.64
N VAL A 382 -26.57 9.41 0.78
CA VAL A 382 -25.65 10.49 1.17
C VAL A 382 -26.05 11.78 0.50
N THR A 383 -26.18 12.85 1.29
CA THR A 383 -26.62 14.15 0.82
C THR A 383 -25.69 15.25 1.34
N ALA A 384 -25.41 16.26 0.51
CA ALA A 384 -24.63 17.41 0.95
C ALA A 384 -25.44 18.19 2.00
N ALA A 385 -24.91 18.29 3.22
CA ALA A 385 -25.55 18.93 4.35
C ALA A 385 -25.02 20.35 4.63
N PHE A 386 -23.80 20.65 4.18
CA PHE A 386 -23.14 21.95 4.31
C PHE A 386 -22.07 22.13 3.23
N ASP A 387 -21.88 23.37 2.79
CA ASP A 387 -20.87 23.78 1.83
C ASP A 387 -20.52 25.25 2.09
N ASP A 388 -19.24 25.56 2.27
CA ASP A 388 -18.75 26.93 2.51
C ASP A 388 -17.22 27.03 2.27
N GLN A 389 -16.65 28.23 2.35
CA GLN A 389 -15.19 28.45 2.36
C GLN A 389 -14.71 28.89 3.74
N VAL A 390 -13.67 28.22 4.27
CA VAL A 390 -13.19 28.42 5.65
C VAL A 390 -11.67 28.42 5.72
N TYR A 391 -11.09 28.99 6.78
CA TYR A 391 -9.64 29.03 6.99
C TYR A 391 -9.07 27.74 7.59
N GLY A 392 -9.94 26.87 8.13
CA GLY A 392 -9.51 25.65 8.78
C GLY A 392 -10.67 24.80 9.27
N VAL A 393 -10.40 23.50 9.43
CA VAL A 393 -11.37 22.49 9.83
C VAL A 393 -10.78 21.67 10.98
N ARG A 394 -11.54 21.48 12.05
CA ARG A 394 -11.14 20.67 13.20
C ARG A 394 -12.28 19.83 13.74
N LEU A 395 -12.07 18.51 13.80
CA LEU A 395 -12.98 17.58 14.47
C LEU A 395 -12.58 17.43 15.95
N GLU A 396 -13.52 17.69 16.84
CA GLU A 396 -13.38 17.45 18.28
C GLU A 396 -14.29 16.29 18.69
N HIS A 397 -13.68 15.18 19.08
CA HIS A 397 -14.38 13.98 19.53
C HIS A 397 -14.63 14.07 21.04
N ALA A 398 -15.89 14.25 21.46
CA ALA A 398 -16.27 14.15 22.86
C ALA A 398 -16.99 12.80 23.12
N LYS A 399 -17.03 12.36 24.38
CA LYS A 399 -17.63 11.07 24.78
C LYS A 399 -19.10 10.90 24.37
N SER A 400 -19.81 12.00 24.10
CA SER A 400 -21.25 11.99 23.80
C SER A 400 -21.62 12.59 22.44
N ALA A 401 -20.68 13.24 21.72
CA ALA A 401 -20.93 13.86 20.41
C ALA A 401 -19.61 14.27 19.75
N THR A 402 -19.55 14.20 18.42
CA THR A 402 -18.46 14.81 17.64
C THR A 402 -18.87 16.20 17.20
N LYS A 403 -17.98 17.18 17.37
CA LYS A 403 -18.21 18.56 16.90
C LYS A 403 -17.24 18.90 15.79
N LEU A 404 -17.78 19.42 14.68
CA LEU A 404 -17.00 20.01 13.59
C LEU A 404 -16.85 21.51 13.83
N TRP A 405 -15.63 21.95 14.11
CA TRP A 405 -15.27 23.35 14.27
C TRP A 405 -14.68 23.87 12.96
N LEU A 406 -15.18 25.02 12.50
CA LEU A 406 -14.70 25.70 11.32
C LEU A 406 -14.04 27.03 11.71
N THR A 407 -12.83 27.28 11.23
CA THR A 407 -12.15 28.56 11.43
C THR A 407 -12.71 29.58 10.44
N VAL A 408 -13.33 30.61 10.98
CA VAL A 408 -14.01 31.69 10.25
C VAL A 408 -13.52 33.04 10.78
N SER A 409 -13.92 34.13 10.11
CA SER A 409 -13.52 35.49 10.47
C SER A 409 -14.69 36.48 10.49
N GLY A 410 -14.42 37.71 10.95
CA GLY A 410 -15.32 38.85 10.84
C GLY A 410 -16.68 38.65 11.50
N GLU A 411 -17.75 38.83 10.71
CA GLU A 411 -19.14 38.74 11.19
C GLU A 411 -19.50 37.34 11.68
N SER A 412 -18.87 36.30 11.14
CA SER A 412 -19.06 34.93 11.62
C SER A 412 -18.56 34.75 13.06
N CYS A 413 -17.67 35.63 13.54
CA CYS A 413 -17.21 35.71 14.91
C CYS A 413 -17.99 36.72 15.77
N GLY A 414 -19.05 37.33 15.23
CA GLY A 414 -19.78 38.42 15.89
C GLY A 414 -18.96 39.72 15.98
N LYS A 415 -17.92 39.87 15.15
CA LYS A 415 -17.10 41.09 15.05
C LYS A 415 -17.48 41.87 13.80
N LYS A 416 -17.17 43.17 13.78
CA LYS A 416 -17.29 43.97 12.56
C LYS A 416 -16.20 43.55 11.58
N ALA A 417 -16.49 43.63 10.28
CA ALA A 417 -15.50 43.41 9.24
C ALA A 417 -14.26 44.29 9.49
N ALA A 418 -13.09 43.67 9.42
CA ALA A 418 -11.82 44.37 9.62
C ALA A 418 -11.48 45.25 8.40
N ALA A 419 -10.68 46.29 8.62
CA ALA A 419 -10.22 47.16 7.54
C ALA A 419 -9.18 46.47 6.64
N ASN A 420 -8.46 45.49 7.18
CA ASN A 420 -7.48 44.69 6.47
C ASN A 420 -7.29 43.33 7.16
N PHE A 421 -6.68 42.38 6.47
CA PHE A 421 -6.45 41.02 6.98
C PHE A 421 -5.63 40.98 8.28
N ALA A 422 -4.70 41.92 8.49
CA ALA A 422 -3.89 41.98 9.71
C ALA A 422 -4.68 42.40 10.96
N SER A 423 -5.86 42.99 10.78
CA SER A 423 -6.80 43.35 11.85
C SER A 423 -8.02 42.42 11.89
N GLU A 424 -8.00 41.35 11.10
CA GLU A 424 -9.08 40.37 11.03
C GLU A 424 -9.11 39.51 12.29
N ALA A 425 -10.31 39.33 12.84
CA ALA A 425 -10.52 38.51 14.02
C ALA A 425 -10.94 37.11 13.59
N PHE A 426 -10.14 36.11 13.95
CA PHE A 426 -10.44 34.70 13.67
C PHE A 426 -11.09 34.04 14.89
N CYS A 427 -12.01 33.12 14.61
CA CYS A 427 -12.62 32.28 15.63
C CYS A 427 -12.96 30.91 15.04
N GLU A 428 -13.12 29.94 15.93
CA GLU A 428 -13.69 28.65 15.60
C GLU A 428 -15.18 28.67 15.89
N ARG A 429 -15.99 28.36 14.88
CA ARG A 429 -17.44 28.28 14.98
C ARG A 429 -17.88 26.85 14.68
N PRO A 430 -18.65 26.21 15.59
CA PRO A 430 -19.05 24.83 15.36
C PRO A 430 -20.25 24.76 14.43
N LEU A 431 -20.38 23.66 13.70
CA LEU A 431 -21.63 23.31 13.04
C LEU A 431 -22.59 22.61 14.01
N ALA A 432 -23.87 22.89 13.84
CA ALA A 432 -24.97 22.25 14.56
C ALA A 432 -25.95 21.65 13.56
N TRP A 433 -26.38 20.42 13.84
CA TRP A 433 -27.38 19.72 13.04
C TRP A 433 -28.77 20.35 13.22
N ASN A 434 -29.42 20.68 12.11
CA ASN A 434 -30.81 21.12 12.09
C ASN A 434 -31.69 19.99 11.52
N ALA A 435 -32.31 19.24 12.44
CA ALA A 435 -33.17 18.10 12.11
C ALA A 435 -34.42 18.46 11.27
N GLN A 436 -34.88 19.72 11.30
CA GLN A 436 -36.04 20.15 10.51
C GLN A 436 -35.69 20.32 9.03
N THR A 437 -34.47 20.75 8.75
CA THR A 437 -34.00 21.04 7.38
C THR A 437 -33.12 19.93 6.80
N GLY A 438 -32.64 19.00 7.64
CA GLY A 438 -31.65 18.00 7.23
C GLY A 438 -30.32 18.63 6.80
N LYS A 439 -29.96 19.78 7.39
CA LYS A 439 -28.74 20.52 7.04
C LYS A 439 -27.94 20.85 8.30
N LEU A 440 -26.63 20.93 8.14
CA LEU A 440 -25.74 21.52 9.14
C LEU A 440 -25.74 23.04 8.95
N ARG A 441 -25.76 23.77 10.06
CA ARG A 441 -25.69 25.23 10.08
C ARG A 441 -24.66 25.68 11.09
N TYR A 442 -24.07 26.85 10.89
CA TYR A 442 -23.26 27.46 11.93
C TYR A 442 -24.08 27.61 13.22
N ALA A 443 -23.51 27.18 14.34
CA ALA A 443 -24.08 27.42 15.66
C ALA A 443 -24.16 28.93 15.95
N PRO A 444 -24.97 29.36 16.94
CA PRO A 444 -25.02 30.76 17.34
C PRO A 444 -23.65 31.34 17.66
N VAL A 445 -23.44 32.63 17.38
CA VAL A 445 -22.15 33.31 17.65
C VAL A 445 -21.75 33.29 19.12
N SER A 446 -22.68 33.04 20.05
CA SER A 446 -22.37 32.82 21.47
C SER A 446 -21.55 31.55 21.75
N MET A 447 -21.44 30.64 20.78
CA MET A 447 -20.68 29.39 20.90
C MET A 447 -19.31 29.44 20.21
N VAL A 448 -18.90 30.59 19.68
CA VAL A 448 -17.58 30.72 19.04
C VAL A 448 -16.45 30.63 20.07
N ARG A 449 -15.29 30.12 19.63
CA ARG A 449 -14.04 30.18 20.39
C ARG A 449 -13.10 31.12 19.67
N MET A 450 -12.72 32.22 20.29
CA MET A 450 -11.74 33.15 19.69
C MET A 450 -10.40 32.44 19.56
N ILE A 451 -9.74 32.62 18.41
CA ILE A 451 -8.36 32.21 18.21
C ILE A 451 -7.53 33.47 18.46
N GLU A 452 -6.78 33.48 19.57
CA GLU A 452 -5.88 34.57 19.94
C GLU A 452 -4.52 34.46 19.23
#